data_AF-A0A495IAL0-F1
#
_entry.id   AF-A0A495IAL0-F1
#
_cell.length_a   1.000
_cell.length_b   1.000
_cell.length_c   1.000
_cell.angle_alpha   90.00
_cell.angle_beta   90.00
_cell.angle_gamma   90.00
#
_symmetry.space_group_name_H-M   'P 1'
#
loop_
_entity.id
_entity.type
_entity.pdbx_description
1 polymer ?
#
loop_
_entity_poly.entity_id
_entity_poly.type
_entity_poly.pdbx_seq_one_letter_code
_entity_poly.pdbx_strand_id
1 'polypeptide(L)'
;MTVKHIVVWTVDAASETEKAEALARIEGLLTGLVGRVPSILSLTVGLNGAYPDRNADIALVADFADYEGLEAYQQHPDHREVSATIATLVSSRAAIDFEY
;
A
#
# COMPACT_ATOMS: atom_id res chain seq x y z
N MET A 1 21.61 3.39 -0.96
CA MET A 1 20.79 4.61 -1.07
C MET A 1 19.38 4.21 -0.67
N THR A 2 18.61 5.09 -0.03
CA THR A 2 17.27 4.72 0.43
C THR A 2 16.37 4.51 -0.78
N VAL A 3 15.54 3.46 -0.76
CA VAL A 3 14.55 3.19 -1.79
C VAL A 3 13.18 3.64 -1.30
N LYS A 4 12.48 4.42 -2.14
CA LYS A 4 11.08 4.76 -1.94
C LYS A 4 10.21 3.84 -2.77
N HIS A 5 9.29 3.17 -2.10
CA HIS A 5 8.26 2.32 -2.68
C HIS A 5 6.92 3.05 -2.63
N ILE A 6 6.34 3.35 -3.79
CA ILE A 6 5.04 4.01 -3.89
C ILE A 6 4.08 3.06 -4.59
N VAL A 7 2.93 2.80 -3.98
CA VAL A 7 1.85 2.02 -4.60
C VAL A 7 0.56 2.81 -4.51
N VAL A 8 -0.22 2.79 -5.58
CA VAL A 8 -1.57 3.37 -5.60
C VAL A 8 -2.57 2.32 -6.07
N TRP A 9 -3.78 2.37 -5.49
CA TRP A 9 -4.87 1.47 -5.82
C TRP A 9 -6.17 2.20 -6.06
N THR A 10 -6.97 1.68 -6.98
CA THR A 10 -8.41 1.98 -7.10
C THR A 10 -9.19 0.80 -6.50
N VAL A 11 -10.14 1.09 -5.63
CA VAL A 11 -10.96 0.07 -4.97
C VAL A 11 -11.99 -0.49 -5.95
N ASP A 12 -12.26 -1.78 -5.87
CA ASP A 12 -13.41 -2.40 -6.53
C ASP A 12 -14.59 -2.42 -5.53
N ALA A 13 -15.55 -1.51 -5.72
CA ALA A 13 -16.70 -1.35 -4.84
C ALA A 13 -17.93 -0.90 -5.61
N ALA A 14 -19.11 -1.39 -5.22
CA ALA A 14 -20.39 -1.05 -5.84
C ALA A 14 -21.10 0.13 -5.16
N SER A 15 -20.60 0.58 -4.00
CA SER A 15 -21.17 1.71 -3.25
C SER A 15 -20.11 2.50 -2.50
N GLU A 16 -20.43 3.74 -2.13
CA GLU A 16 -19.56 4.59 -1.30
C GLU A 16 -19.29 3.98 0.08
N THR A 17 -20.26 3.27 0.67
CA THR A 17 -20.08 2.58 1.94
C THR A 17 -19.06 1.46 1.82
N GLU A 18 -19.22 0.59 0.81
CA GLU A 18 -18.29 -0.51 0.54
C GLU A 18 -16.88 0.02 0.24
N LYS A 19 -16.80 1.12 -0.52
CA LYS A 19 -15.54 1.81 -0.79
C LYS A 19 -14.87 2.30 0.50
N ALA A 20 -15.61 2.97 1.38
CA ALA A 20 -15.09 3.45 2.66
C ALA A 20 -14.61 2.30 3.57
N GLU A 21 -15.35 1.18 3.61
CA GLU A 21 -14.96 -0.02 4.36
C GLU A 21 -13.68 -0.66 3.80
N ALA A 22 -13.57 -0.79 2.48
CA ALA A 22 -12.39 -1.31 1.82
C ALA A 22 -11.17 -0.42 2.08
N LEU A 23 -11.32 0.91 1.99
CA LEU A 23 -10.26 1.87 2.26
C LEU A 23 -9.75 1.77 3.70
N ALA A 24 -10.65 1.77 4.69
CA ALA A 24 -10.29 1.60 6.10
C ALA A 24 -9.60 0.25 6.36
N ARG A 25 -10.05 -0.82 5.68
CA ARG A 25 -9.43 -2.15 5.78
C ARG A 25 -8.02 -2.16 5.19
N ILE A 26 -7.81 -1.58 4.01
CA ILE A 26 -6.49 -1.50 3.36
C ILE A 26 -5.52 -0.70 4.24
N GLU A 27 -5.95 0.45 4.77
CA GLU A 27 -5.14 1.28 5.67
C GLU A 27 -4.72 0.52 6.94
N GLY A 28 -5.67 -0.16 7.60
CA GLY A 28 -5.38 -0.93 8.80
C GLY A 28 -4.42 -2.10 8.55
N LEU A 29 -4.58 -2.81 7.43
CA LEU A 29 -3.70 -3.92 7.05
C LEU A 29 -2.26 -3.43 6.80
N LEU A 30 -2.09 -2.35 6.04
CA LEU A 30 -0.77 -1.81 5.70
C LEU A 30 -0.06 -1.21 6.91
N THR A 31 -0.75 -0.39 7.71
CA THR A 31 -0.17 0.21 8.92
C THR A 31 0.14 -0.85 9.98
N GLY A 32 -0.62 -1.95 10.02
CA GLY A 32 -0.37 -3.10 10.89
C GLY A 32 0.94 -3.86 10.60
N LEU A 33 1.58 -3.64 9.44
CA LEU A 33 2.90 -4.21 9.13
C LEU A 33 4.04 -3.49 9.87
N VAL A 34 3.84 -2.25 10.30
CA VAL A 34 4.86 -1.47 11.01
C VAL A 34 5.16 -2.13 12.36
N GLY A 35 6.44 -2.44 12.59
CA GLY A 35 6.90 -3.18 13.76
C GLY A 35 6.79 -4.70 13.64
N ARG A 36 6.09 -5.23 12.62
CA ARG A 36 6.07 -6.67 12.30
C ARG A 36 7.06 -7.04 11.21
N VAL A 37 7.17 -6.20 10.17
CA VAL A 37 8.10 -6.39 9.05
C VAL A 37 9.35 -5.53 9.30
N PRO A 38 10.51 -6.12 9.67
CA PRO A 38 11.65 -5.33 10.17
C PRO A 38 12.34 -4.45 9.13
N SER A 39 12.18 -4.73 7.83
CA SER A 39 12.83 -3.96 6.77
C SER A 39 12.15 -2.62 6.47
N ILE A 40 10.94 -2.38 6.97
CA ILE A 40 10.23 -1.10 6.83
C ILE A 40 10.94 -0.03 7.67
N LEU A 41 11.46 1.01 7.01
CA LEU A 41 11.99 2.20 7.71
C LEU A 41 10.88 3.22 8.00
N SER A 42 10.00 3.44 7.02
CA SER A 42 8.82 4.28 7.14
C SER A 42 7.69 3.68 6.31
N LEU A 43 6.44 3.88 6.74
CA LEU A 43 5.26 3.51 5.97
C LEU A 43 4.15 4.52 6.27
N THR A 44 3.61 5.13 5.23
CA THR A 44 2.47 6.05 5.30
C THR A 44 1.42 5.60 4.31
N VAL A 45 0.17 5.62 4.76
CA VAL A 45 -1.00 5.39 3.91
C VAL A 45 -1.75 6.71 3.78
N GLY A 46 -2.13 7.07 2.55
CA GLY A 46 -2.85 8.29 2.25
C GLY A 46 -4.09 8.00 1.42
N LEU A 47 -5.23 8.52 1.86
CA LEU A 47 -6.48 8.52 1.09
C LEU A 47 -6.48 9.69 0.11
N ASN A 48 -7.05 9.48 -1.07
CA ASN A 48 -7.17 10.54 -2.05
C ASN A 48 -8.16 11.63 -1.59
N GLY A 49 -7.69 12.87 -1.54
CA GLY A 49 -8.48 14.03 -1.13
C GLY A 49 -8.96 14.93 -2.28
N ALA A 50 -8.55 14.67 -3.52
CA ALA A 50 -8.87 15.54 -4.66
C ALA A 50 -9.02 14.75 -5.97
N TYR A 51 -9.89 15.24 -6.85
CA TYR A 51 -10.14 14.67 -8.18
C TYR A 51 -10.44 13.15 -8.15
N PRO A 52 -11.45 12.70 -7.38
CA PRO A 52 -11.78 11.28 -7.20
C PRO A 52 -12.12 10.55 -8.51
N ASP A 53 -12.57 11.26 -9.54
CA ASP A 53 -12.88 10.69 -10.86
C ASP A 53 -11.64 10.47 -11.74
N ARG A 54 -10.45 10.90 -11.30
CA ARG A 54 -9.21 10.88 -12.09
C ARG A 54 -8.06 10.17 -11.38
N ASN A 55 -8.00 10.29 -10.06
CA ASN A 55 -6.93 9.74 -9.24
C ASN A 55 -7.29 8.34 -8.72
N ALA A 56 -6.28 7.61 -8.30
CA ALA A 56 -6.46 6.42 -7.47
C ALA A 56 -7.05 6.80 -6.10
N ASP A 57 -7.60 5.83 -5.37
CA ASP A 57 -8.33 6.08 -4.13
C ASP A 57 -7.42 6.11 -2.89
N ILE A 58 -6.34 5.32 -2.92
CA ILE A 58 -5.44 5.13 -1.78
C ILE A 58 -4.00 4.94 -2.26
N ALA A 59 -3.06 5.47 -1.49
CA ALA A 59 -1.63 5.38 -1.73
C ALA A 59 -0.90 4.80 -0.52
N LEU A 60 0.09 3.95 -0.78
CA LEU A 60 1.14 3.53 0.14
C LEU A 60 2.44 4.24 -0.27
N VAL A 61 3.13 4.84 0.70
CA VAL A 61 4.51 5.32 0.54
C VAL A 61 5.34 4.70 1.65
N ALA A 62 6.36 3.93 1.28
CA ALA A 62 7.24 3.27 2.23
C ALA A 62 8.71 3.48 1.85
N ASP A 63 9.57 3.57 2.87
CA ASP A 63 11.01 3.70 2.69
C ASP A 63 11.74 2.43 3.16
N PHE A 64 12.76 2.03 2.41
CA PHE A 64 13.62 0.87 2.65
C PHE A 64 15.09 1.28 2.53
N ALA A 65 16.00 0.57 3.22
CA ALA A 65 17.42 0.91 3.22
C ALA A 65 18.07 0.83 1.83
N ASP A 66 17.57 -0.08 0.99
CA ASP A 66 17.99 -0.38 -0.38
C ASP A 66 16.96 -1.32 -1.04
N TYR A 67 17.24 -1.79 -2.26
CA TYR A 67 16.39 -2.74 -2.98
C TYR A 67 16.33 -4.13 -2.33
N GLU A 68 17.35 -4.55 -1.58
CA GLU A 68 17.31 -5.82 -0.83
C GLU A 68 16.33 -5.71 0.35
N GLY A 69 16.26 -4.56 1.01
CA GLY A 69 15.26 -4.24 2.04
C GLY A 69 13.83 -4.24 1.49
N LEU A 70 13.62 -3.69 0.28
CA LEU A 70 12.34 -3.75 -0.42
C LEU A 70 11.97 -5.21 -0.76
N GLU A 71 12.90 -5.98 -1.30
CA GLU A 71 12.67 -7.40 -1.61
C GLU A 71 12.33 -8.20 -0.35
N ALA A 72 13.04 -7.97 0.76
CA ALA A 72 12.74 -8.60 2.05
C ALA A 72 11.33 -8.27 2.56
N TYR A 73 10.87 -7.03 2.36
CA TYR A 73 9.49 -6.65 2.64
C TYR A 73 8.50 -7.41 1.75
N GLN A 74 8.75 -7.44 0.43
CA GLN A 74 7.87 -8.09 -0.53
C GLN A 74 7.70 -9.59 -0.25
N GLN A 75 8.77 -10.27 0.15
CA GLN A 75 8.77 -11.69 0.48
C GLN A 75 8.24 -12.01 1.89
N HIS A 76 8.13 -11.03 2.79
CA HIS A 76 7.73 -11.26 4.17
C HIS A 76 6.33 -11.90 4.25
N PRO A 77 6.12 -12.95 5.06
CA PRO A 77 4.83 -13.64 5.15
C PRO A 77 3.64 -12.71 5.45
N ASP A 78 3.77 -11.83 6.45
CA ASP A 78 2.73 -10.84 6.79
C ASP A 78 2.41 -9.90 5.62
N HIS A 79 3.43 -9.42 4.89
CA HIS A 79 3.19 -8.59 3.71
C HIS A 79 2.47 -9.38 2.62
N ARG A 80 2.84 -10.65 2.38
CA ARG A 80 2.19 -11.48 1.36
C ARG A 80 0.72 -11.74 1.68
N GLU A 81 0.38 -11.94 2.96
CA GLU A 81 -1.01 -12.09 3.41
C GLU A 81 -1.82 -10.79 3.20
N VAL A 82 -1.23 -9.65 3.60
CA VAL A 82 -1.82 -8.33 3.38
C VAL A 82 -2.01 -8.06 1.88
N SER A 83 -0.99 -8.31 1.07
CA SER A 83 -1.00 -8.12 -0.38
C SER A 83 -2.08 -8.97 -1.06
N ALA A 84 -2.20 -10.25 -0.68
CA ALA A 84 -3.24 -11.13 -1.17
C ALA A 84 -4.65 -10.64 -0.81
N THR A 85 -4.83 -10.12 0.41
CA THR A 85 -6.11 -9.54 0.85
C THR A 85 -6.44 -8.25 0.08
N ILE A 86 -5.47 -7.34 -0.10
CA ILE A 86 -5.67 -6.10 -0.85
C ILE A 86 -6.02 -6.41 -2.31
N ALA A 87 -5.40 -7.43 -2.91
CA ALA A 87 -5.68 -7.83 -4.29
C ALA A 87 -7.15 -8.23 -4.53
N THR A 88 -7.90 -8.63 -3.49
CA THR A 88 -9.34 -8.94 -3.62
C THR A 88 -10.24 -7.71 -3.47
N LEU A 89 -9.70 -6.55 -3.09
CA LEU A 89 -10.46 -5.32 -2.79
C LEU A 89 -10.27 -4.23 -3.86
N VAL A 90 -9.41 -4.46 -4.85
CA VAL A 90 -8.93 -3.43 -5.77
C VAL A 90 -9.15 -3.83 -7.22
N SER A 91 -9.56 -2.86 -8.03
CA SER A 91 -9.75 -3.01 -9.48
C SER A 91 -8.48 -2.67 -10.26
N SER A 92 -7.58 -1.88 -9.67
CA SER A 92 -6.30 -1.53 -10.29
C SER A 92 -5.19 -1.31 -9.27
N ARG A 93 -3.95 -1.46 -9.73
CA ARG A 93 -2.72 -1.23 -8.98
C ARG A 93 -1.66 -0.63 -9.89
N ALA A 94 -0.98 0.40 -9.42
CA ALA A 94 0.26 0.90 -10.02
C ALA A 94 1.34 1.09 -8.93
N ALA A 95 2.61 0.90 -9.28
CA ALA A 95 3.72 1.05 -8.35
C ALA A 95 4.93 1.70 -9.02
N ILE A 96 5.71 2.45 -8.22
CA ILE A 96 6.96 3.08 -8.62
C ILE A 96 7.97 2.90 -7.49
N ASP A 97 9.17 2.43 -7.85
CA ASP A 97 10.28 2.18 -6.93
C ASP A 97 11.53 2.92 -7.42
N PHE A 98 12.13 3.75 -6.58
CA PHE A 98 13.32 4.52 -6.95
C PHE A 98 14.21 4.87 -5.74
N GLU A 99 15.49 5.05 -6.01
CA GLU A 99 16.46 5.55 -5.03
C GLU A 99 16.38 7.07 -4.89
N TYR A 100 16.61 7.59 -3.68
CA TYR A 100 16.66 9.03 -3.38
C TYR A 100 17.68 9.40 -2.29
#